data_AF-A0A376LMQ4-F1
#
_entry.id   AF-A0A376LMQ4-F1
#
_cell.length_a   1.000
_cell.length_b   1.000
_cell.length_c   1.000
_cell.angle_alpha   90.00
_cell.angle_beta   90.00
_cell.angle_gamma   90.00
#
_symmetry.space_group_name_H-M   'P 1'
#
loop_
_entity.id
_entity.type
_entity.pdbx_description
1 polymer ?
#
loop_
_entity_poly.entity_id
_entity_poly.type
_entity_poly.pdbx_seq_one_letter_code
_entity_poly.pdbx_strand_id
1 'polypeptide(L)'
;MDTLDAQQIDKATFIGHSMGGKAVMALTALAPDRIDKLVAIDIAPVDYHVRRHDEIFAAINAVSESDAQTRQQAAAIMRQHLNEEGVIQFLLKSFVDGEWRFNVPVLWDQYPHIVGWEKIPAWDHPTLFIPGGNSPYVSEQYRDDLLAQFPQARAHVIAGAGHWVHAEKPDAVLRAIRRYLND
;
A
#
# COMPACT_ATOMS: atom_id res chain seq x y z
N MET A 1 -13.89 1.70 11.52
CA MET A 1 -14.57 2.87 12.13
C MET A 1 -14.16 3.05 13.56
N ASP A 2 -14.04 1.95 14.28
CA ASP A 2 -13.60 1.84 15.67
C ASP A 2 -12.41 2.74 16.04
N THR A 3 -11.37 2.84 15.19
CA THR A 3 -10.24 3.74 15.46
C THR A 3 -10.63 5.22 15.47
N LEU A 4 -11.49 5.67 14.54
CA LEU A 4 -11.99 7.05 14.56
C LEU A 4 -12.86 7.29 15.79
N ASP A 5 -13.75 6.36 16.10
CA ASP A 5 -14.70 6.49 17.21
C ASP A 5 -13.96 6.53 18.56
N ALA A 6 -12.96 5.66 18.75
CA ALA A 6 -12.10 5.64 19.92
C ALA A 6 -11.29 6.93 20.09
N GLN A 7 -10.99 7.64 19.01
CA GLN A 7 -10.29 8.93 19.02
C GLN A 7 -11.24 10.13 18.96
N GLN A 8 -12.57 9.91 18.99
CA GLN A 8 -13.59 10.96 18.88
C GLN A 8 -13.42 11.82 17.61
N ILE A 9 -13.11 11.17 16.48
CA ILE A 9 -12.96 11.82 15.18
C ILE A 9 -14.20 11.52 14.32
N ASP A 10 -15.01 12.54 14.06
CA ASP A 10 -16.22 12.38 13.24
C ASP A 10 -15.89 12.11 11.78
N LYS A 11 -14.92 12.84 11.21
CA LYS A 11 -14.53 12.73 9.79
C LYS A 11 -13.05 13.02 9.62
N ALA A 12 -12.37 12.31 8.72
CA ALA A 12 -10.95 12.51 8.47
C ALA A 12 -10.59 12.43 6.98
N THR A 13 -9.46 13.06 6.62
CA THR A 13 -8.78 12.77 5.34
C THR A 13 -7.96 11.50 5.48
N PHE A 14 -8.06 10.61 4.50
CA PHE A 14 -7.32 9.35 4.48
C PHE A 14 -6.28 9.32 3.36
N ILE A 15 -5.07 8.87 3.72
CA ILE A 15 -3.96 8.69 2.78
C ILE A 15 -3.44 7.26 2.98
N GLY A 16 -3.55 6.43 1.95
CA GLY A 16 -3.14 5.03 2.01
C GLY A 16 -2.19 4.66 0.88
N HIS A 17 -1.17 3.86 1.19
CA HIS A 17 -0.26 3.25 0.22
C HIS A 17 -0.61 1.78 0.02
N SER A 18 -0.60 1.31 -1.22
CA SER A 18 -0.76 -0.11 -1.55
C SER A 18 -1.98 -0.75 -0.85
N MET A 19 -1.80 -1.81 -0.06
CA MET A 19 -2.86 -2.41 0.77
C MET A 19 -3.62 -1.39 1.63
N GLY A 20 -2.93 -0.43 2.24
CA GLY A 20 -3.57 0.64 3.01
C GLY A 20 -4.45 1.55 2.14
N GLY A 21 -4.06 1.78 0.89
CA GLY A 21 -4.90 2.50 -0.07
C GLY A 21 -6.15 1.70 -0.47
N LYS A 22 -6.04 0.38 -0.64
CA LYS A 22 -7.22 -0.50 -0.80
C LYS A 22 -8.17 -0.43 0.40
N ALA A 23 -7.65 -0.50 1.62
CA ALA A 23 -8.47 -0.38 2.82
C ALA A 23 -9.21 0.97 2.89
N VAL A 24 -8.52 2.06 2.54
CA VAL A 24 -9.10 3.41 2.48
C VAL A 24 -10.15 3.53 1.35
N MET A 25 -9.90 2.94 0.19
CA MET A 25 -10.88 2.88 -0.90
C MET A 25 -12.12 2.07 -0.48
N ALA A 26 -11.95 0.92 0.19
CA ALA A 26 -13.07 0.12 0.67
C ALA A 26 -13.92 0.86 1.72
N LEU A 27 -13.30 1.78 2.48
CA LEU A 27 -14.01 2.61 3.45
C LEU A 27 -15.07 3.51 2.79
N THR A 28 -14.91 3.89 1.51
CA THR A 28 -15.93 4.71 0.81
C THR A 28 -17.24 3.94 0.61
N ALA A 29 -17.18 2.62 0.50
CA ALA A 29 -18.37 1.77 0.42
C ALA A 29 -18.96 1.48 1.81
N LEU A 30 -18.11 1.38 2.83
CA LEU A 30 -18.52 0.99 4.18
C LEU A 30 -19.08 2.15 5.01
N ALA A 31 -18.44 3.32 4.95
CA ALA A 31 -18.77 4.47 5.78
C ALA A 31 -18.34 5.80 5.09
N PRO A 32 -18.94 6.14 3.94
CA PRO A 32 -18.54 7.30 3.14
C PRO A 32 -18.59 8.62 3.93
N ASP A 33 -19.56 8.79 4.83
CA ASP A 33 -19.74 10.02 5.63
C ASP A 33 -18.57 10.30 6.58
N ARG A 34 -17.70 9.32 6.79
CA ARG A 34 -16.54 9.38 7.70
C ARG A 34 -15.27 9.81 6.96
N ILE A 35 -15.34 10.03 5.65
CA ILE A 35 -14.22 10.42 4.79
C ILE A 35 -14.39 11.85 4.31
N ASP A 36 -13.35 12.66 4.46
CA ASP A 36 -13.31 14.03 3.94
C ASP A 36 -12.65 14.10 2.54
N LYS A 37 -11.40 13.64 2.46
CA LYS A 37 -10.62 13.52 1.23
C LYS A 37 -9.88 12.20 1.21
N LEU A 38 -9.54 11.72 0.01
CA LEU A 38 -8.90 10.42 -0.19
C LEU A 38 -7.68 10.54 -1.10
N VAL A 39 -6.56 9.99 -0.63
CA VAL A 39 -5.33 9.82 -1.42
C VAL A 39 -4.93 8.34 -1.45
N ALA A 40 -4.81 7.78 -2.64
CA ALA A 40 -4.31 6.42 -2.89
C ALA A 40 -2.93 6.48 -3.56
N ILE A 41 -1.89 5.99 -2.88
CA ILE A 41 -0.51 6.00 -3.37
C ILE A 41 -0.19 4.63 -3.98
N ASP A 42 0.09 4.66 -5.27
CA ASP A 42 0.53 3.53 -6.10
C ASP A 42 -0.31 2.25 -5.96
N ILE A 43 -1.63 2.40 -6.12
CA ILE A 43 -2.59 1.30 -6.01
C ILE A 43 -3.86 1.61 -6.80
N ALA A 44 -4.38 0.62 -7.52
CA ALA A 44 -5.70 0.62 -8.14
C ALA A 44 -6.70 -0.30 -7.39
N PRO A 45 -8.02 -0.02 -7.44
CA PRO A 45 -9.08 -0.84 -6.84
C PRO A 45 -9.40 -2.05 -7.74
N VAL A 46 -8.45 -2.96 -7.88
CA VAL A 46 -8.55 -4.15 -8.73
C VAL A 46 -7.97 -5.38 -8.02
N ASP A 47 -8.45 -6.56 -8.42
CA ASP A 47 -7.73 -7.80 -8.15
C ASP A 47 -6.60 -7.89 -9.17
N TYR A 48 -5.36 -7.97 -8.69
CA TYR A 48 -4.21 -8.04 -9.59
C TYR A 48 -4.02 -9.43 -10.21
N HIS A 49 -4.68 -10.47 -9.69
CA HIS A 49 -4.61 -11.87 -10.13
C HIS A 49 -3.18 -12.42 -10.28
N VAL A 50 -2.23 -11.91 -9.48
CA VAL A 50 -0.83 -12.33 -9.52
C VAL A 50 -0.23 -12.47 -8.13
N ARG A 51 0.73 -13.39 -8.00
CA ARG A 51 1.62 -13.46 -6.84
C ARG A 51 2.86 -12.62 -7.11
N ARG A 52 3.14 -11.66 -6.22
CA ARG A 52 4.24 -10.68 -6.33
C ARG A 52 5.23 -10.76 -5.17
N HIS A 53 4.93 -11.55 -4.14
CA HIS A 53 5.67 -11.54 -2.88
C HIS A 53 6.23 -12.92 -2.49
N ASP A 54 6.27 -13.90 -3.39
CA ASP A 54 6.72 -15.26 -3.04
C ASP A 54 8.19 -15.29 -2.59
N GLU A 55 9.06 -14.55 -3.28
CA GLU A 55 10.48 -14.40 -2.87
C GLU A 55 10.61 -13.64 -1.54
N ILE A 56 9.72 -12.68 -1.27
CA ILE A 56 9.66 -11.97 0.01
C ILE A 56 9.25 -12.91 1.14
N PHE A 57 8.23 -13.74 0.94
CA PHE A 57 7.83 -14.75 1.92
C PHE A 57 8.94 -15.79 2.13
N ALA A 58 9.63 -16.22 1.08
CA ALA A 58 10.78 -17.11 1.20
C ALA A 58 11.89 -16.48 2.05
N ALA A 59 12.22 -15.20 1.82
CA ALA A 59 13.21 -14.48 2.60
C ALA A 59 12.81 -14.33 4.09
N ILE A 60 11.53 -14.02 4.35
CA ILE A 60 10.99 -13.89 5.70
C ILE A 60 11.06 -15.23 6.45
N ASN A 61 10.64 -16.32 5.81
CA ASN A 61 10.68 -17.65 6.40
C ASN A 61 12.12 -18.11 6.64
N ALA A 62 13.04 -17.87 5.70
CA ALA A 62 14.46 -18.20 5.87
C ALA A 62 15.08 -17.49 7.08
N VAL A 63 14.67 -16.25 7.38
CA VAL A 63 15.09 -15.54 8.61
C VAL A 63 14.49 -16.22 9.84
N SER A 64 13.19 -16.53 9.83
CA SER A 64 12.50 -17.18 10.96
C SER A 64 13.02 -18.59 11.26
N GLU A 65 13.51 -19.31 10.26
CA GLU A 65 14.10 -20.65 10.38
C GLU A 65 15.58 -20.63 10.82
N SER A 66 16.16 -19.44 10.98
CA SER A 66 17.56 -19.23 11.37
C SER A 66 17.71 -18.78 12.82
N ASP A 67 18.95 -18.72 13.30
CA ASP A 67 19.29 -18.15 14.63
C ASP A 67 19.47 -16.61 14.62
N ALA A 68 18.98 -15.91 13.59
CA ALA A 68 19.17 -14.47 13.47
C ALA A 68 18.43 -13.70 14.58
N GLN A 69 19.15 -12.87 15.33
CA GLN A 69 18.58 -12.05 16.41
C GLN A 69 18.61 -10.55 16.09
N THR A 70 19.49 -10.15 15.17
CA THR A 70 19.68 -8.76 14.79
C THR A 70 19.25 -8.51 13.35
N ARG A 71 18.87 -7.26 13.06
CA ARG A 71 18.57 -6.84 11.69
C ARG A 71 19.74 -7.04 10.73
N GLN A 72 20.98 -6.95 11.21
CA GLN A 72 22.17 -7.18 10.39
C GLN A 72 22.26 -8.65 9.94
N GLN A 73 22.02 -9.59 10.86
CA GLN A 73 21.99 -11.03 10.55
C GLN A 73 20.84 -11.37 9.62
N ALA A 74 19.62 -10.89 9.92
CA ALA A 74 18.46 -11.08 9.08
C ALA A 74 18.68 -10.52 7.66
N ALA A 75 19.27 -9.33 7.53
CA ALA A 75 19.60 -8.75 6.23
C ALA A 75 20.54 -9.63 5.40
N ALA A 76 21.53 -10.27 6.03
CA ALA A 76 22.46 -11.16 5.34
C ALA A 76 21.76 -12.39 4.74
N ILE A 77 20.72 -12.90 5.39
CA ILE A 77 19.89 -13.99 4.90
C ILE A 77 18.97 -13.49 3.78
N MET A 78 18.26 -12.37 4.00
CA MET A 78 17.32 -11.84 3.01
C MET A 78 17.97 -11.50 1.67
N ARG A 79 19.23 -11.03 1.66
CA ARG A 79 19.99 -10.75 0.42
C ARG A 79 20.25 -11.99 -0.45
N GLN A 80 20.07 -13.19 0.08
CA GLN A 80 20.18 -14.43 -0.70
C GLN A 80 18.91 -14.70 -1.52
N HIS A 81 17.80 -14.04 -1.17
CA HIS A 81 16.50 -14.18 -1.81
C HIS A 81 16.07 -12.92 -2.56
N LEU A 82 16.54 -11.74 -2.15
CA LEU A 82 16.10 -10.45 -2.67
C LEU A 82 17.30 -9.62 -3.14
N ASN A 83 17.19 -9.00 -4.32
CA ASN A 83 18.21 -8.10 -4.85
C ASN A 83 17.97 -6.61 -4.50
N GLU A 84 16.76 -6.27 -4.05
CA GLU A 84 16.36 -4.90 -3.79
C GLU A 84 16.65 -4.48 -2.34
N GLU A 85 17.80 -3.84 -2.11
CA GLU A 85 18.23 -3.43 -0.76
C GLU A 85 17.19 -2.54 -0.05
N GLY A 86 16.49 -1.67 -0.79
CA GLY A 86 15.42 -0.85 -0.22
C GLY A 86 14.27 -1.67 0.38
N VAL A 87 13.88 -2.76 -0.29
CA VAL A 87 12.82 -3.68 0.16
C VAL A 87 13.27 -4.45 1.40
N ILE A 88 14.51 -4.92 1.42
CA ILE A 88 15.10 -5.59 2.59
C ILE A 88 15.07 -4.65 3.81
N GLN A 89 15.58 -3.43 3.66
CA GLN A 89 15.62 -2.47 4.76
C GLN A 89 14.21 -2.05 5.23
N PHE A 90 13.25 -1.98 4.32
CA PHE A 90 11.84 -1.74 4.65
C PHE A 90 11.27 -2.88 5.51
N LEU A 91 11.38 -4.12 5.06
CA LEU A 91 10.88 -5.29 5.79
C LEU A 91 11.51 -5.39 7.20
N LEU A 92 12.82 -5.18 7.29
CA LEU A 92 13.56 -5.21 8.55
C LEU A 92 13.13 -4.16 9.58
N LYS A 93 12.38 -3.11 9.20
CA LYS A 93 11.75 -2.20 10.17
C LYS A 93 10.81 -2.93 11.11
N SER A 94 10.23 -4.04 10.65
CA SER A 94 9.34 -4.91 11.41
C SER A 94 10.05 -6.11 12.05
N PHE A 95 11.36 -6.25 11.89
CA PHE A 95 12.16 -7.25 12.62
C PHE A 95 12.69 -6.63 13.92
N VAL A 96 12.22 -7.12 15.06
CA VAL A 96 12.51 -6.57 16.39
C VAL A 96 12.64 -7.73 17.38
N ASP A 97 13.71 -7.73 18.17
CA ASP A 97 14.00 -8.76 19.18
C ASP A 97 13.95 -10.19 18.62
N GLY A 98 14.50 -10.40 17.43
CA GLY A 98 14.52 -11.70 16.75
C GLY A 98 13.22 -12.10 16.06
N GLU A 99 12.17 -11.27 16.13
CA GLU A 99 10.81 -11.64 15.71
C GLU A 99 10.23 -10.68 14.67
N TRP A 100 9.36 -11.21 13.80
CA TRP A 100 8.57 -10.41 12.86
C TRP A 100 7.34 -9.81 13.54
N ARG A 101 7.18 -8.49 13.48
CA ARG A 101 6.02 -7.78 14.06
C ARG A 101 4.71 -8.03 13.31
N PHE A 102 4.78 -8.36 12.02
CA PHE A 102 3.60 -8.72 11.25
C PHE A 102 3.32 -10.22 11.34
N ASN A 103 2.04 -10.59 11.27
CA ASN A 103 1.61 -11.98 11.39
C ASN A 103 1.83 -12.74 10.08
N VAL A 104 3.03 -13.32 9.91
CA VAL A 104 3.43 -14.01 8.67
C VAL A 104 2.46 -15.12 8.26
N PRO A 105 2.03 -16.05 9.14
CA PRO A 105 1.09 -17.11 8.77
C PRO A 105 -0.24 -16.55 8.22
N VAL A 106 -0.80 -15.52 8.85
CA VAL A 106 -2.06 -14.91 8.40
C VAL A 106 -1.87 -14.17 7.08
N LEU A 107 -0.78 -13.41 6.92
CA LEU A 107 -0.50 -12.72 5.66
C LEU A 107 -0.32 -13.69 4.50
N TRP A 108 0.28 -14.86 4.74
CA TRP A 108 0.43 -15.90 3.73
C TRP A 108 -0.91 -16.50 3.34
N ASP A 109 -1.68 -16.95 4.32
CA ASP A 109 -2.99 -17.59 4.13
C ASP A 109 -4.00 -16.65 3.47
N GLN A 110 -4.01 -15.39 3.90
CA GLN A 110 -4.93 -14.37 3.41
C GLN A 110 -4.38 -13.57 2.22
N TYR A 111 -3.22 -13.94 1.68
CA TYR A 111 -2.59 -13.24 0.55
C TYR A 111 -3.53 -13.03 -0.64
N PRO A 112 -4.35 -14.01 -1.07
CA PRO A 112 -5.32 -13.81 -2.16
C PRO A 112 -6.29 -12.64 -1.91
N HIS A 113 -6.68 -12.40 -0.65
CA HIS A 113 -7.57 -11.29 -0.30
C HIS A 113 -6.84 -9.95 -0.25
N ILE A 114 -5.53 -9.95 0.06
CA ILE A 114 -4.70 -8.73 0.10
C ILE A 114 -4.42 -8.22 -1.32
N VAL A 115 -4.03 -9.11 -2.24
CA VAL A 115 -3.83 -8.74 -3.64
C VAL A 115 -5.14 -8.66 -4.42
N GLY A 116 -6.17 -9.36 -3.96
CA GLY A 116 -7.51 -9.35 -4.50
C GLY A 116 -8.28 -8.07 -4.20
N TRP A 117 -9.49 -8.00 -4.72
CA TRP A 117 -10.37 -6.84 -4.53
C TRP A 117 -11.82 -7.22 -4.74
N GLU A 118 -12.69 -6.68 -3.89
CA GLU A 118 -14.13 -6.69 -4.10
C GLU A 118 -14.54 -5.35 -4.72
N LYS A 119 -15.23 -5.38 -5.87
CA LYS A 119 -15.65 -4.14 -6.54
C LYS A 119 -16.61 -3.36 -5.65
N ILE A 120 -16.38 -2.05 -5.53
CA ILE A 120 -17.21 -1.16 -4.72
C ILE A 120 -18.13 -0.28 -5.59
N PRO A 121 -19.22 0.26 -5.04
CA PRO A 121 -19.99 1.31 -5.70
C PRO A 121 -19.13 2.54 -6.01
N ALA A 122 -19.54 3.32 -7.01
CA ALA A 122 -18.88 4.57 -7.35
C ALA A 122 -18.88 5.54 -6.16
N TRP A 123 -17.74 6.18 -5.91
CA TRP A 123 -17.62 7.29 -4.96
C TRP A 123 -17.45 8.60 -5.71
N ASP A 124 -18.55 9.37 -5.83
CA ASP A 124 -18.65 10.62 -6.61
C ASP A 124 -17.98 11.82 -5.91
N HIS A 125 -16.71 11.65 -5.51
CA HIS A 125 -15.91 12.69 -4.88
C HIS A 125 -14.49 12.74 -5.48
N PRO A 126 -13.86 13.92 -5.54
CA PRO A 126 -12.49 14.04 -6.02
C PRO A 126 -11.56 13.12 -5.23
N THR A 127 -10.83 12.25 -5.92
CA THR A 127 -9.91 11.28 -5.31
C THR A 127 -8.53 11.41 -5.94
N LEU A 128 -7.49 11.59 -5.14
CA LEU A 128 -6.13 11.68 -5.67
C LEU A 128 -5.48 10.29 -5.73
N PHE A 129 -5.05 9.90 -6.92
CA PHE A 129 -4.18 8.75 -7.14
C PHE A 129 -2.76 9.24 -7.43
N ILE A 130 -1.76 8.64 -6.79
CA ILE A 130 -0.33 8.97 -6.99
C ILE A 130 0.44 7.72 -7.43
N PRO A 131 0.44 7.38 -8.73
CA PRO A 131 1.22 6.26 -9.25
C PRO A 131 2.72 6.55 -9.30
N GLY A 132 3.54 5.51 -9.10
CA GLY A 132 4.96 5.53 -9.47
C GLY A 132 5.12 5.31 -10.97
N GLY A 133 5.91 6.15 -11.64
CA GLY A 133 6.11 6.06 -13.10
C GLY A 133 6.79 4.78 -13.57
N ASN A 134 7.55 4.11 -12.69
CA ASN A 134 8.18 2.82 -12.95
C ASN A 134 7.41 1.66 -12.30
N SER A 135 6.18 1.90 -11.83
CA SER A 135 5.36 0.93 -11.11
C SER A 135 4.17 0.44 -11.95
N PRO A 136 3.90 -0.88 -11.98
CA PRO A 136 2.77 -1.43 -12.72
C PRO A 136 1.44 -1.41 -11.92
N TYR A 137 1.40 -0.86 -10.71
CA TYR A 137 0.21 -0.95 -9.85
C TYR A 137 -0.98 -0.10 -10.31
N VAL A 138 -0.74 0.94 -11.11
CA VAL A 138 -1.80 1.81 -11.69
C VAL A 138 -1.58 2.00 -13.19
N SER A 139 -1.35 0.89 -13.90
CA SER A 139 -1.21 0.89 -15.37
C SER A 139 -2.54 1.09 -16.10
N GLU A 140 -2.46 1.48 -17.37
CA GLU A 140 -3.62 1.76 -18.25
C GLU A 140 -4.69 0.65 -18.26
N GLN A 141 -4.28 -0.62 -18.18
CA GLN A 141 -5.21 -1.76 -18.17
C GLN A 141 -6.19 -1.78 -16.98
N TYR A 142 -5.90 -1.03 -15.91
CA TYR A 142 -6.76 -0.91 -14.73
C TYR A 142 -7.62 0.36 -14.73
N ARG A 143 -7.48 1.21 -15.76
CA ARG A 143 -8.08 2.54 -15.80
C ARG A 143 -9.61 2.50 -15.78
N ASP A 144 -10.22 1.59 -16.53
CA ASP A 144 -11.67 1.49 -16.64
C ASP A 144 -12.30 1.05 -15.31
N ASP A 145 -11.74 0.01 -14.68
CA ASP A 145 -12.18 -0.44 -13.35
C ASP A 145 -11.96 0.63 -12.27
N LEU A 146 -10.86 1.40 -12.37
CA LEU A 146 -10.59 2.52 -11.47
C LEU A 146 -11.64 3.62 -11.62
N LEU A 147 -11.94 4.05 -12.84
CA LEU A 147 -12.91 5.13 -13.11
C LEU A 147 -14.35 4.71 -12.86
N ALA A 148 -14.69 3.42 -12.99
CA ALA A 148 -16.00 2.91 -12.60
C ALA A 148 -16.27 3.06 -11.10
N GLN A 149 -15.24 2.99 -10.27
CA GLN A 149 -15.33 3.06 -8.80
C GLN A 149 -15.01 4.47 -8.27
N PHE A 150 -14.15 5.22 -8.96
CA PHE A 150 -13.74 6.58 -8.62
C PHE A 150 -13.86 7.49 -9.86
N PRO A 151 -15.08 7.88 -10.26
CA PRO A 151 -15.32 8.62 -11.50
C PRO A 151 -14.67 10.01 -11.52
N GLN A 152 -14.39 10.58 -10.35
CA GLN A 152 -13.68 11.86 -10.18
C GLN A 152 -12.20 11.68 -9.80
N ALA A 153 -11.60 10.54 -10.15
CA ALA A 153 -10.20 10.27 -9.91
C ALA A 153 -9.29 11.27 -10.64
N ARG A 154 -8.26 11.74 -9.93
CA ARG A 154 -7.18 12.58 -10.44
C ARG A 154 -5.88 11.83 -10.27
N ALA A 155 -5.22 11.49 -11.37
CA ALA A 155 -3.93 10.81 -11.31
C ALA A 155 -2.77 11.82 -11.40
N HIS A 156 -1.79 11.69 -10.52
CA HIS A 156 -0.53 12.44 -10.57
C HIS A 156 0.66 11.47 -10.53
N VAL A 157 1.14 11.07 -11.71
CA VAL A 157 2.24 10.11 -11.86
C VAL A 157 3.57 10.75 -11.47
N ILE A 158 4.32 10.08 -10.59
CA ILE A 158 5.65 10.51 -10.18
C ILE A 158 6.70 9.80 -11.02
N ALA A 159 7.29 10.52 -11.98
CA ALA A 159 8.32 9.99 -12.87
C ALA A 159 9.54 9.46 -12.12
N GLY A 160 10.07 8.31 -12.55
CA GLY A 160 11.28 7.71 -11.99
C GLY A 160 11.13 7.20 -10.55
N ALA A 161 9.92 6.89 -10.12
CA ALA A 161 9.64 6.25 -8.83
C ALA A 161 9.03 4.86 -9.02
N GLY A 162 9.45 3.91 -8.19
CA GLY A 162 8.87 2.56 -8.07
C GLY A 162 7.65 2.51 -7.16
N HIS A 163 7.41 1.36 -6.51
CA HIS A 163 6.21 1.13 -5.71
C HIS A 163 6.17 1.96 -4.42
N TRP A 164 7.32 2.20 -3.79
CA TRP A 164 7.43 3.01 -2.58
C TRP A 164 7.63 4.48 -2.93
N VAL A 165 6.70 5.04 -3.71
CA VAL A 165 6.76 6.40 -4.29
C VAL A 165 7.10 7.46 -3.23
N HIS A 166 6.50 7.34 -2.04
CA HIS A 166 6.68 8.25 -0.92
C HIS A 166 8.04 8.09 -0.22
N ALA A 167 8.68 6.93 -0.31
CA ALA A 167 10.05 6.73 0.17
C ALA A 167 11.09 7.24 -0.83
N GLU A 168 10.82 7.10 -2.13
CA GLU A 168 11.77 7.47 -3.19
C GLU A 168 11.72 8.95 -3.59
N LYS A 169 10.52 9.55 -3.59
CA LYS A 169 10.26 10.93 -4.03
C LYS A 169 9.29 11.66 -3.08
N PRO A 170 9.59 11.74 -1.76
CA PRO A 170 8.69 12.31 -0.76
C PRO A 170 8.21 13.72 -1.10
N ASP A 171 9.10 14.59 -1.59
CA ASP A 171 8.74 15.98 -1.90
C ASP A 171 7.72 16.08 -3.05
N ALA A 172 7.84 15.20 -4.06
CA ALA A 172 6.92 15.18 -5.19
C ALA A 172 5.53 14.67 -4.76
N VAL A 173 5.49 13.62 -3.95
CA VAL A 173 4.26 13.11 -3.32
C VAL A 173 3.60 14.19 -2.47
N LEU A 174 4.35 14.87 -1.60
CA LEU A 174 3.82 15.93 -0.74
C LEU A 174 3.28 17.13 -1.53
N ARG A 175 3.93 17.53 -2.63
CA ARG A 175 3.41 18.59 -3.50
C ARG A 175 2.06 18.22 -4.11
N ALA A 176 1.92 16.98 -4.60
CA ALA A 176 0.68 16.47 -5.16
C ALA A 176 -0.45 16.44 -4.10
N ILE A 177 -0.14 15.92 -2.91
CA ILE A 177 -1.08 15.88 -1.77
C ILE A 177 -1.51 17.30 -1.40
N ARG A 178 -0.57 18.22 -1.14
CA ARG A 178 -0.90 19.59 -0.71
C ARG A 178 -1.76 20.33 -1.74
N ARG A 179 -1.48 20.14 -3.03
CA ARG A 179 -2.31 20.70 -4.10
C ARG A 179 -3.76 20.20 -3.98
N TYR A 180 -3.95 18.88 -3.85
CA TYR A 180 -5.28 18.29 -3.69
C TYR A 180 -5.98 18.68 -2.38
N LEU A 181 -5.23 18.83 -1.29
CA LEU A 181 -5.80 19.23 0.00
C LEU A 181 -6.24 20.70 0.02
N ASN A 182 -5.64 21.57 -0.79
CA ASN A 182 -5.96 22.99 -0.87
C ASN A 182 -7.10 23.34 -1.84
N ASP A 183 -7.56 22.39 -2.65
CA ASP A 183 -8.77 22.52 -3.49
C ASP A 183 -10.05 22.48 -2.63
#